data_AF-A0A5C6UMA9-F1
#
_entry.id   AF-A0A5C6UMA9-F1
#
_cell.length_a   1.000
_cell.length_b   1.000
_cell.length_c   1.000
_cell.angle_alpha   90.00
_cell.angle_beta   90.00
_cell.angle_gamma   90.00
#
_symmetry.space_group_name_H-M   'P 1'
#
loop_
_entity.id
_entity.type
_entity.pdbx_description
1 polymer ?
#
loop_
_entity_poly.entity_id
_entity_poly.type
_entity_poly.pdbx_seq_one_letter_code
_entity_poly.pdbx_strand_id
1 'polypeptide(L)'
;MSQTIFRASPTLVWAVLGYVAIWGGSTLYLAGAGTDWIFPIVSLGLFGGLLTALAVWLTRRTAAPTVPVRRPIRESLVLLAYLAVYAVLFLGPVMSWLRSAIPPGPGQELAVIAFKLAIHLVIPILLLRAAKASLEGTTDPGLSRKGVVATLVVFGAILVGLQTLVSPSLRQIAALDLSPFAVGAWILGAWAWISIEAGLCEEFFYRVLLQSRLGAWFGSAPLAIATTAIVFALAHAPGLYLRGGPGVEGWSQNPVEVAAYTIATLSPIAIMFGTLWHRTRSLVLVVMLHGAVDALPATARFATIWGG
;
A
#
# COMPACT_ATOMS: atom_id res chain seq x y z
N MET A 1 8.57 24.58 8.24
CA MET A 1 9.06 23.37 8.95
C MET A 1 10.20 22.75 8.15
N SER A 2 11.40 22.69 8.73
CA SER A 2 12.60 22.11 8.09
C SER A 2 12.39 20.63 7.78
N GLN A 3 12.67 20.22 6.54
CA GLN A 3 12.43 18.89 5.99
C GLN A 3 13.44 17.82 6.42
N THR A 4 13.74 17.70 7.71
CA THR A 4 14.68 16.67 8.19
C THR A 4 13.96 15.61 9.01
N ILE A 5 13.43 14.59 8.32
CA ILE A 5 12.77 13.40 8.90
C ILE A 5 13.72 12.64 9.84
N PHE A 6 15.02 12.68 9.54
CA PHE A 6 16.06 11.88 10.19
C PHE A 6 16.99 12.69 11.11
N ARG A 7 16.60 13.90 11.53
CA ARG A 7 17.30 14.49 12.67
C ARG A 7 16.94 13.67 13.90
N ALA A 8 17.97 13.19 14.60
CA ALA A 8 17.81 12.48 15.85
C ALA A 8 16.89 13.30 16.76
N SER A 9 15.71 12.76 17.02
CA SER A 9 14.71 13.33 17.92
C SER A 9 14.14 12.20 18.76
N PRO A 10 13.68 12.47 19.98
CA PRO A 10 13.06 11.44 20.82
C PRO A 10 11.92 10.73 20.08
N THR A 11 11.11 11.45 19.30
CA THR A 11 9.99 10.85 18.55
C THR A 11 10.43 9.90 17.44
N LEU A 12 11.55 10.19 16.77
CA LEU A 12 12.14 9.27 15.79
C LEU A 12 12.60 7.98 16.47
N VAL A 13 13.27 8.10 17.62
CA VAL A 13 13.73 6.93 18.40
C VAL A 13 12.53 6.07 18.80
N TRP A 14 11.48 6.67 19.36
CA TRP A 14 10.27 5.94 19.75
C TRP A 14 9.54 5.30 18.56
N ALA A 15 9.45 6.00 17.42
CA ALA A 15 8.84 5.44 16.21
C ALA A 15 9.62 4.21 15.71
N VAL A 16 10.95 4.30 15.67
CA VAL A 16 11.81 3.19 15.24
C VAL A 16 11.72 2.03 16.23
N LEU A 17 11.89 2.27 17.53
CA LEU A 17 11.82 1.22 18.55
C LEU A 17 10.46 0.55 18.58
N GLY A 18 9.37 1.32 18.53
CA GLY A 18 8.01 0.78 18.52
C GLY A 18 7.74 -0.07 17.27
N TYR A 19 8.14 0.42 16.10
CA TYR A 19 8.01 -0.35 14.86
C TYR A 19 8.84 -1.64 14.90
N VAL A 20 10.12 -1.55 15.28
CA VAL A 20 11.01 -2.72 15.36
C VAL A 20 10.53 -3.73 16.40
N ALA A 21 9.96 -3.29 17.52
CA ALA A 21 9.38 -4.20 18.51
C ALA A 21 8.17 -4.96 17.96
N ILE A 22 7.24 -4.28 17.28
CA ILE A 22 6.04 -4.91 16.70
C ILE A 22 6.40 -5.82 15.53
N TRP A 23 7.19 -5.32 14.59
CA TRP A 23 7.66 -6.10 13.44
C TRP A 23 8.54 -7.27 13.89
N GLY A 24 9.48 -7.04 14.81
CA GLY A 24 10.40 -8.05 15.34
C GLY A 24 9.67 -9.13 16.11
N GLY A 25 8.70 -8.76 16.95
CA GLY A 25 7.82 -9.71 17.63
C GLY A 25 7.02 -10.56 16.64
N SER A 26 6.52 -9.96 15.55
CA SER A 26 5.80 -10.69 14.49
C SER A 26 6.72 -11.67 13.75
N THR A 27 7.92 -11.24 13.35
CA THR A 27 8.90 -12.10 12.66
C THR A 27 9.40 -13.24 13.56
N LEU A 28 9.64 -12.97 14.86
CA LEU A 28 10.03 -14.00 15.83
C LEU A 28 8.89 -15.01 16.07
N TYR A 29 7.64 -14.54 16.12
CA TYR A 29 6.48 -15.41 16.20
C TYR A 29 6.40 -16.36 15.00
N LEU A 30 6.55 -15.82 13.78
CA LEU A 30 6.57 -16.61 12.54
C LEU A 30 7.68 -17.66 12.55
N ALA A 31 8.89 -17.29 13.01
CA ALA A 31 10.00 -18.21 13.16
C ALA A 31 9.70 -19.34 14.15
N GLY A 32 9.12 -19.01 15.32
CA GLY A 32 8.71 -19.99 16.32
C GLY A 32 7.57 -20.90 15.86
N ALA A 33 6.69 -20.42 14.96
CA ALA A 33 5.63 -21.19 14.34
C ALA A 33 6.11 -22.08 13.17
N GLY A 34 7.39 -22.03 12.80
CA GLY A 34 7.94 -22.81 11.68
C GLY A 34 7.56 -22.28 10.30
N THR A 35 7.10 -21.03 10.21
CA THR A 35 6.75 -20.36 8.95
C THR A 35 7.95 -19.59 8.38
N ASP A 36 7.85 -19.09 7.14
CA ASP A 36 8.94 -18.29 6.55
C ASP A 36 9.13 -16.95 7.29
N TRP A 37 10.30 -16.81 7.90
CA TRP A 37 10.75 -15.60 8.60
C TRP A 37 11.95 -14.94 7.93
N ILE A 38 12.54 -15.58 6.90
CA ILE A 38 13.67 -15.02 6.15
C ILE A 38 13.18 -13.91 5.24
N PHE A 39 12.08 -14.14 4.52
CA PHE A 39 11.49 -13.13 3.64
C PHE A 39 11.18 -11.81 4.38
N PRO A 40 10.55 -11.81 5.57
CA PRO A 40 10.40 -10.60 6.39
C PRO A 40 11.70 -9.82 6.64
N ILE A 41 12.80 -10.50 6.97
CA ILE A 41 14.10 -9.84 7.22
C ILE A 41 14.62 -9.18 5.95
N VAL A 42 14.56 -9.90 4.83
CA VAL A 42 14.96 -9.38 3.51
C VAL A 42 14.08 -8.19 3.13
N SER A 43 12.77 -8.30 3.32
CA SER A 43 11.78 -7.25 3.06
C SER A 43 12.08 -5.99 3.89
N LEU A 44 12.38 -6.14 5.19
CA LEU A 44 12.76 -5.01 6.04
C LEU A 44 14.06 -4.36 5.58
N GLY A 45 15.11 -5.14 5.32
CA GLY A 45 16.40 -4.62 4.86
C GLY A 45 16.29 -3.88 3.53
N LEU A 46 15.53 -4.45 2.58
CA LEU A 46 15.34 -3.88 1.25
C LEU A 46 14.40 -2.67 1.26
N PHE A 47 13.15 -2.84 1.70
CA PHE A 47 12.15 -1.79 1.61
C PHE A 47 12.24 -0.79 2.77
N GLY A 48 12.35 -1.27 4.01
CA GLY A 48 12.47 -0.41 5.19
C GLY A 48 13.83 0.30 5.29
N GLY A 49 14.88 -0.30 4.74
CA GLY A 49 16.25 0.23 4.73
C GLY A 49 16.66 0.84 3.39
N LEU A 50 17.22 0.02 2.50
CA LEU A 50 17.92 0.44 1.28
C LEU A 50 17.08 1.34 0.37
N LEU A 51 15.87 0.89 0.01
CA LEU A 51 14.98 1.62 -0.88
C LEU A 51 14.37 2.84 -0.19
N THR A 52 14.11 2.80 1.11
CA THR A 52 13.72 4.00 1.86
C THR A 52 14.84 5.05 1.85
N ALA A 53 16.10 4.66 2.03
CA ALA A 53 17.24 5.57 1.93
C ALA A 53 17.38 6.17 0.52
N LEU A 54 17.19 5.36 -0.53
CA LEU A 54 17.17 5.82 -1.92
C LEU A 54 16.03 6.82 -2.18
N ALA A 55 14.83 6.57 -1.64
CA ALA A 55 13.69 7.47 -1.73
C ALA A 55 14.01 8.84 -1.12
N VAL A 56 14.64 8.85 0.05
CA VAL A 56 15.09 10.08 0.73
C VAL A 56 16.12 10.82 -0.12
N TRP A 57 17.08 10.10 -0.69
CA TRP A 57 18.12 10.69 -1.54
C TRP A 57 17.55 11.31 -2.81
N LEU A 58 16.70 10.59 -3.57
CA LEU A 58 16.11 11.10 -4.83
C LEU A 58 15.18 12.29 -4.58
N THR A 59 14.48 12.30 -3.45
CA THR A 59 13.50 13.35 -3.12
C THR A 59 14.10 14.48 -2.28
N ARG A 60 15.41 14.49 -1.99
CA ARG A 60 16.04 15.49 -1.08
C ARG A 60 15.85 16.95 -1.47
N ARG A 61 15.53 17.21 -2.75
CA ARG A 61 15.28 18.56 -3.30
C ARG A 61 13.81 18.84 -3.57
N THR A 62 12.89 17.97 -3.14
CA THR A 62 11.46 18.11 -3.36
C THR A 62 10.84 19.07 -2.35
N ALA A 63 10.13 20.09 -2.82
CA ALA A 63 9.35 21.00 -1.99
C ALA A 63 7.92 20.46 -1.84
N ALA A 64 7.70 19.58 -0.86
CA ALA A 64 6.37 19.06 -0.56
C ALA A 64 5.48 20.12 0.12
N PRO A 65 4.25 20.36 -0.37
CA PRO A 65 3.30 21.24 0.30
C PRO A 65 2.81 20.65 1.63
N THR A 66 2.27 21.51 2.49
CA THR A 66 1.59 21.08 3.72
C THR A 66 0.16 20.64 3.39
N VAL A 67 -0.30 19.55 4.02
CA VAL A 67 -1.71 19.14 3.98
C VAL A 67 -2.37 19.68 5.24
N PRO A 68 -3.28 20.67 5.15
CA PRO A 68 -3.90 21.25 6.33
C PRO A 68 -4.85 20.24 6.99
N VAL A 69 -4.66 20.02 8.29
CA VAL A 69 -5.50 19.16 9.12
C VAL A 69 -5.97 19.99 10.32
N ARG A 70 -7.28 20.23 10.41
CA ARG A 70 -7.85 21.15 11.41
C ARG A 70 -8.10 20.46 12.75
N ARG A 71 -8.53 19.20 12.72
CA ARG A 71 -8.92 18.44 13.91
C ARG A 71 -8.24 17.07 13.89
N PRO A 72 -6.91 17.02 14.06
CA PRO A 72 -6.11 15.84 13.74
C PRO A 72 -6.56 14.56 14.47
N ILE A 73 -6.87 14.65 15.75
CA ILE A 73 -7.34 13.52 16.56
C ILE A 73 -8.67 12.99 16.02
N ARG A 74 -9.69 13.86 15.93
CA ARG A 74 -11.03 13.49 15.47
C ARG A 74 -11.02 12.92 14.05
N GLU A 75 -10.32 13.58 13.14
CA GLU A 75 -10.22 13.13 11.75
C GLU A 75 -9.53 11.76 11.65
N SER A 76 -8.46 11.52 12.42
CA SER A 76 -7.79 10.22 12.47
C SER A 76 -8.68 9.13 13.04
N LEU A 77 -9.38 9.40 14.15
CA LEU A 77 -10.27 8.42 14.79
C LEU A 77 -11.44 8.04 13.87
N VAL A 78 -12.01 9.00 13.12
CA VAL A 78 -13.05 8.70 12.12
C VAL A 78 -12.53 7.74 11.05
N LEU A 79 -11.32 7.98 10.53
CA LEU A 79 -10.72 7.11 9.51
C LEU A 79 -10.33 5.74 10.06
N LEU A 80 -9.83 5.66 11.29
CA LEU A 80 -9.50 4.39 11.96
C LEU A 80 -10.76 3.56 12.27
N ALA A 81 -11.81 4.20 12.78
CA ALA A 81 -13.10 3.54 13.02
C ALA A 81 -13.71 3.03 11.71
N TYR A 82 -13.66 3.87 10.66
CA TYR A 82 -14.06 3.45 9.32
C TYR A 82 -13.26 2.24 8.83
N LEU A 83 -11.93 2.28 8.98
CA LEU A 83 -11.06 1.21 8.54
C LEU A 83 -11.35 -0.11 9.27
N ALA A 84 -11.64 -0.07 10.58
CA ALA A 84 -12.01 -1.26 11.33
C ALA A 84 -13.30 -1.91 10.79
N VAL A 85 -14.32 -1.09 10.50
CA VAL A 85 -15.58 -1.56 9.89
C VAL A 85 -15.34 -2.11 8.49
N TYR A 86 -14.58 -1.39 7.67
CA TYR A 86 -14.19 -1.80 6.32
C TYR A 86 -13.45 -3.15 6.32
N ALA A 87 -12.44 -3.31 7.17
CA ALA A 87 -11.60 -4.49 7.17
C ALA A 87 -12.37 -5.77 7.55
N VAL A 88 -13.38 -5.66 8.41
CA VAL A 88 -14.20 -6.81 8.81
C VAL A 88 -15.38 -7.03 7.86
N LEU A 89 -16.18 -5.99 7.59
CA LEU A 89 -17.43 -6.13 6.83
C LEU A 89 -17.19 -6.13 5.33
N PHE A 90 -16.40 -5.18 4.83
CA PHE A 90 -16.25 -5.05 3.38
C PHE A 90 -15.36 -6.15 2.83
N LEU A 91 -14.16 -6.31 3.39
CA LEU A 91 -13.24 -7.34 2.91
C LEU A 91 -13.87 -8.73 3.06
N GLY A 92 -14.57 -9.04 4.15
CA GLY A 92 -15.22 -10.34 4.30
C GLY A 92 -16.50 -10.48 3.45
N PRO A 93 -17.69 -10.36 4.07
CA PRO A 93 -18.95 -10.74 3.45
C PRO A 93 -19.31 -9.93 2.19
N VAL A 94 -19.04 -8.61 2.15
CA VAL A 94 -19.46 -7.79 1.01
C VAL A 94 -18.68 -8.15 -0.26
N MET A 95 -17.36 -8.31 -0.16
CA MET A 95 -16.55 -8.71 -1.32
C MET A 95 -16.88 -10.13 -1.79
N SER A 96 -17.16 -11.05 -0.87
CA SER A 96 -17.61 -12.41 -1.23
C SER A 96 -18.96 -12.38 -1.95
N TRP A 97 -19.91 -11.58 -1.45
CA TRP A 97 -21.21 -11.36 -2.11
C TRP A 97 -21.05 -10.72 -3.49
N LEU A 98 -20.23 -9.68 -3.62
CA LEU A 98 -20.05 -8.97 -4.89
C LEU A 98 -19.49 -9.91 -5.98
N ARG A 99 -18.52 -10.77 -5.61
CA ARG A 99 -17.93 -11.74 -6.54
C ARG A 99 -18.84 -12.94 -6.83
N SER A 100 -19.79 -13.28 -5.97
CA SER A 100 -20.78 -14.32 -6.28
C SER A 100 -21.98 -13.79 -7.07
N ALA A 101 -22.30 -12.51 -6.93
CA ALA A 101 -23.44 -11.87 -7.58
C ALA A 101 -23.21 -11.57 -9.07
N ILE A 102 -21.95 -11.49 -9.53
CA ILE A 102 -21.60 -11.13 -10.91
C ILE A 102 -20.71 -12.23 -11.49
N PRO A 103 -21.03 -12.79 -12.68
CA PRO A 103 -20.21 -13.83 -13.31
C PRO A 103 -18.75 -13.38 -13.52
N PRO A 104 -17.76 -14.30 -13.40
CA PRO A 104 -16.36 -13.97 -13.68
C PRO A 104 -16.17 -13.38 -15.08
N GLY A 105 -15.36 -12.32 -15.17
CA GLY A 105 -15.05 -11.63 -16.42
C GLY A 105 -14.92 -10.11 -16.23
N PRO A 106 -14.82 -9.34 -17.33
CA PRO A 106 -14.66 -7.88 -17.29
C PRO A 106 -15.72 -7.16 -16.45
N GLY A 107 -16.98 -7.59 -16.53
CA GLY A 107 -18.09 -6.99 -15.78
C GLY A 107 -17.93 -7.11 -14.25
N GLN A 108 -17.45 -8.25 -13.76
CA GLN A 108 -17.17 -8.43 -12.34
C GLN A 108 -16.02 -7.52 -11.89
N GLU A 109 -14.94 -7.43 -12.67
CA GLU A 109 -13.78 -6.61 -12.30
C GLU A 109 -14.12 -5.10 -12.32
N LEU A 110 -14.93 -4.64 -13.28
CA LEU A 110 -15.47 -3.29 -13.31
C LEU A 110 -16.36 -2.97 -12.10
N ALA A 111 -17.18 -3.93 -11.66
CA ALA A 111 -17.97 -3.75 -10.45
C ALA A 111 -17.07 -3.71 -9.19
N VAL A 112 -16.09 -4.60 -9.08
CA VAL A 112 -15.14 -4.62 -7.97
C VAL A 112 -14.38 -3.30 -7.86
N ILE A 113 -13.84 -2.76 -8.96
CA ILE A 113 -13.12 -1.48 -8.93
C ILE A 113 -14.05 -0.32 -8.58
N ALA A 114 -15.29 -0.30 -9.09
CA ALA A 114 -16.27 0.73 -8.75
C ALA A 114 -16.59 0.73 -7.24
N PHE A 115 -16.81 -0.45 -6.65
CA PHE A 115 -17.02 -0.59 -5.21
C PHE A 115 -15.77 -0.19 -4.41
N LYS A 116 -14.58 -0.65 -4.83
CA LYS A 116 -13.32 -0.26 -4.18
C LYS A 116 -13.11 1.24 -4.20
N LEU A 117 -13.36 1.92 -5.33
CA LEU A 117 -13.27 3.38 -5.43
C LEU A 117 -14.30 4.06 -4.53
N ALA A 118 -15.55 3.60 -4.52
CA ALA A 118 -16.56 4.15 -3.60
C ALA A 118 -16.11 4.07 -2.14
N ILE A 119 -15.48 2.96 -1.77
CA ILE A 119 -15.14 2.65 -0.37
C ILE A 119 -13.80 3.26 0.05
N HIS A 120 -12.81 3.36 -0.83
CA HIS A 120 -11.52 3.93 -0.44
C HIS A 120 -11.41 5.43 -0.70
N LEU A 121 -12.20 5.94 -1.65
CA LEU A 121 -12.17 7.34 -2.05
C LEU A 121 -13.42 8.07 -1.55
N VAL A 122 -14.61 7.65 -1.99
CA VAL A 122 -15.84 8.44 -1.81
C VAL A 122 -16.29 8.46 -0.35
N ILE A 123 -16.46 7.30 0.29
CA ILE A 123 -16.97 7.23 1.68
C ILE A 123 -16.01 7.93 2.67
N PRO A 124 -14.69 7.71 2.65
CA PRO A 124 -13.76 8.42 3.53
C PRO A 124 -13.81 9.94 3.35
N ILE A 125 -13.94 10.43 2.11
CA ILE A 125 -14.13 11.85 1.81
C ILE A 125 -15.43 12.37 2.44
N LEU A 126 -16.54 11.64 2.30
CA LEU A 126 -17.84 12.03 2.88
C LEU A 126 -17.79 12.05 4.40
N LEU A 127 -17.17 11.06 5.03
CA LEU A 127 -16.98 11.00 6.49
C LEU A 127 -16.14 12.18 7.00
N LEU A 128 -15.06 12.51 6.30
CA LEU A 128 -14.23 13.67 6.63
C LEU A 128 -15.00 14.99 6.44
N ARG A 129 -15.79 15.14 5.38
CA ARG A 129 -16.68 16.30 5.19
C ARG A 129 -17.71 16.41 6.31
N ALA A 130 -18.34 15.31 6.71
CA ALA A 130 -19.27 15.28 7.83
C ALA A 130 -18.59 15.65 9.17
N ALA A 131 -17.31 15.29 9.33
CA ALA A 131 -16.48 15.72 10.46
C ALA A 131 -15.99 17.19 10.37
N LYS A 132 -16.36 17.92 9.30
CA LYS A 132 -15.92 19.28 8.95
C LYS A 132 -14.40 19.40 8.74
N ALA A 133 -13.78 18.35 8.23
CA ALA A 133 -12.36 18.33 7.88
C ALA A 133 -12.08 19.11 6.59
N SER A 134 -10.84 19.60 6.44
CA SER A 134 -10.37 20.13 5.15
C SER A 134 -9.94 18.99 4.23
N LEU A 135 -10.24 19.12 2.93
CA LEU A 135 -9.72 18.24 1.87
C LEU A 135 -8.74 18.96 0.96
N GLU A 136 -8.32 20.17 1.34
CA GLU A 136 -7.32 20.91 0.59
C GLU A 136 -6.01 20.11 0.51
N GLY A 137 -5.42 20.08 -0.69
CA GLY A 137 -4.18 19.35 -0.95
C GLY A 137 -4.31 17.83 -1.01
N THR A 138 -5.51 17.24 -0.93
CA THR A 138 -5.67 15.78 -1.07
C THR A 138 -5.67 15.28 -2.51
N THR A 139 -5.90 16.17 -3.49
CA THR A 139 -5.98 15.82 -4.92
C THR A 139 -4.79 16.33 -5.72
N ASP A 140 -3.73 16.79 -5.06
CA ASP A 140 -2.56 17.32 -5.76
C ASP A 140 -1.76 16.19 -6.43
N PRO A 141 -1.66 16.17 -7.78
CA PRO A 141 -0.98 15.10 -8.50
C PRO A 141 0.53 15.10 -8.24
N GLY A 142 1.14 16.26 -7.99
CA GLY A 142 2.53 16.38 -7.55
C GLY A 142 3.63 16.11 -8.57
N LEU A 143 3.31 15.83 -9.83
CA LEU A 143 4.28 15.44 -10.86
C LEU A 143 5.31 16.53 -11.21
N SER A 144 4.92 17.80 -11.12
CA SER A 144 5.80 18.93 -11.46
C SER A 144 6.93 19.17 -10.43
N ARG A 145 6.90 18.47 -9.30
CA ARG A 145 7.88 18.71 -8.23
C ARG A 145 9.21 18.05 -8.55
N LYS A 146 10.29 18.76 -8.26
CA LYS A 146 11.67 18.30 -8.51
C LYS A 146 11.92 16.93 -7.89
N GLY A 147 12.44 16.01 -8.71
CA GLY A 147 12.78 14.65 -8.31
C GLY A 147 11.65 13.64 -8.46
N VAL A 148 10.38 14.05 -8.53
CA VAL A 148 9.22 13.11 -8.55
C VAL A 148 9.24 12.18 -9.76
N VAL A 149 9.43 12.71 -10.97
CA VAL A 149 9.48 11.88 -12.19
C VAL A 149 10.70 10.95 -12.17
N ALA A 150 11.86 11.44 -11.73
CA ALA A 150 13.06 10.61 -11.61
C ALA A 150 12.85 9.49 -10.58
N THR A 151 12.22 9.78 -9.44
CA THR A 151 11.83 8.78 -8.44
C THR A 151 10.87 7.76 -9.03
N LEU A 152 9.85 8.19 -9.78
CA LEU A 152 8.90 7.29 -10.43
C LEU A 152 9.60 6.32 -11.39
N VAL A 153 10.47 6.83 -12.27
CA VAL A 153 11.20 6.00 -13.24
C VAL A 153 12.14 5.02 -12.55
N VAL A 154 12.96 5.49 -11.60
CA VAL A 154 13.94 4.65 -10.91
C VAL A 154 13.25 3.57 -10.07
N PHE A 155 12.25 3.94 -9.26
CA PHE A 155 11.53 2.95 -8.45
C PHE A 155 10.65 2.05 -9.30
N GLY A 156 10.02 2.55 -10.35
CA GLY A 156 9.24 1.72 -11.28
C GLY A 156 10.11 0.62 -11.90
N ALA A 157 11.31 0.98 -12.39
CA ALA A 157 12.26 0.01 -12.92
C ALA A 157 12.74 -1.00 -11.88
N ILE A 158 13.09 -0.53 -10.67
CA ILE A 158 13.53 -1.42 -9.58
C ILE A 158 12.41 -2.38 -9.16
N LEU A 159 11.19 -1.90 -8.94
CA LEU A 159 10.07 -2.71 -8.45
C LEU A 159 9.65 -3.75 -9.48
N VAL A 160 9.51 -3.37 -10.76
CA VAL A 160 9.26 -4.32 -11.84
C VAL A 160 10.41 -5.33 -11.96
N GLY A 161 11.67 -4.86 -11.90
CA GLY A 161 12.85 -5.72 -11.90
C GLY A 161 12.86 -6.74 -10.77
N LEU A 162 12.56 -6.34 -9.54
CA LEU A 162 12.46 -7.24 -8.39
C LEU A 162 11.38 -8.30 -8.60
N GLN A 163 10.21 -7.92 -9.12
CA GLN A 163 9.14 -8.87 -9.42
C GLN A 163 9.57 -9.95 -10.44
N THR A 164 10.48 -9.64 -11.37
CA THR A 164 11.01 -10.67 -12.28
C THR A 164 11.87 -11.73 -11.58
N LEU A 165 12.39 -11.42 -10.40
CA LEU A 165 13.30 -12.29 -9.64
C LEU A 165 12.59 -13.08 -8.54
N VAL A 166 11.61 -12.46 -7.86
CA VAL A 166 11.01 -13.03 -6.65
C VAL A 166 9.62 -13.64 -6.88
N SER A 167 8.99 -13.37 -8.03
CA SER A 167 7.62 -13.80 -8.32
C SER A 167 7.58 -14.84 -9.44
N PRO A 168 6.63 -15.80 -9.41
CA PRO A 168 6.39 -16.71 -10.53
C PRO A 168 5.76 -16.03 -11.77
N SER A 169 5.50 -14.73 -11.72
CA SER A 169 4.79 -13.94 -12.75
C SER A 169 5.27 -14.19 -14.18
N LEU A 170 6.59 -14.19 -14.42
CA LEU A 170 7.12 -14.39 -15.78
C LEU A 170 6.79 -15.77 -16.35
N ARG A 171 6.77 -16.82 -15.50
CA ARG A 171 6.37 -18.17 -15.92
C ARG A 171 4.88 -18.21 -16.26
N GLN A 172 4.05 -17.55 -15.47
CA GLN A 172 2.60 -17.47 -15.72
C GLN A 172 2.28 -16.69 -16.99
N ILE A 173 3.00 -15.60 -17.26
CA ILE A 173 2.86 -14.82 -18.50
C ILE A 173 3.34 -15.64 -19.70
N ALA A 174 4.48 -16.33 -19.60
CA ALA A 174 5.00 -17.18 -20.66
C ALA A 174 4.03 -18.31 -21.03
N ALA A 175 3.29 -18.85 -20.06
CA ALA A 175 2.29 -19.89 -20.28
C ALA A 175 1.08 -19.43 -21.13
N LEU A 176 0.93 -18.12 -21.37
CA LEU A 176 -0.12 -17.58 -22.25
C LEU A 176 0.23 -17.67 -23.75
N ASP A 177 1.46 -18.06 -24.10
CA ASP A 177 1.94 -18.19 -25.48
C ASP A 177 1.69 -16.95 -26.36
N LEU A 178 1.92 -15.76 -25.77
CA LEU A 178 1.68 -14.48 -26.41
C LEU A 178 2.94 -13.98 -27.13
N SER A 179 2.75 -13.25 -28.23
CA SER A 179 3.85 -12.53 -28.88
C SER A 179 4.50 -11.51 -27.91
N PRO A 180 5.80 -11.20 -28.05
CA PRO A 180 6.47 -10.22 -27.18
C PRO A 180 5.78 -8.85 -27.14
N PHE A 181 5.21 -8.41 -28.26
CA PHE A 181 4.44 -7.17 -28.33
C PHE A 181 3.16 -7.24 -27.49
N ALA A 182 2.42 -8.34 -27.58
CA ALA A 182 1.21 -8.56 -26.78
C ALA A 182 1.55 -8.63 -25.28
N VAL A 183 2.64 -9.30 -24.90
CA VAL A 183 3.13 -9.33 -23.51
C VAL A 183 3.37 -7.90 -23.01
N GLY A 184 4.08 -7.07 -23.77
CA GLY A 184 4.32 -5.67 -23.41
C GLY A 184 3.02 -4.88 -23.24
N ALA A 185 2.07 -5.03 -24.15
CA ALA A 185 0.76 -4.37 -24.08
C ALA A 185 -0.04 -4.79 -22.85
N TRP A 186 -0.06 -6.09 -22.51
CA TRP A 186 -0.77 -6.58 -21.33
C TRP A 186 -0.13 -6.18 -20.01
N ILE A 187 1.20 -6.13 -19.93
CA ILE A 187 1.90 -5.60 -18.74
C ILE A 187 1.51 -4.13 -18.52
N LEU A 188 1.50 -3.32 -19.60
CA LEU A 188 1.09 -1.91 -19.51
C LEU A 188 -0.39 -1.75 -19.13
N GLY A 189 -1.26 -2.59 -19.69
CA GLY A 189 -2.69 -2.62 -19.35
C GLY A 189 -2.93 -3.01 -17.89
N ALA A 190 -2.26 -4.06 -17.42
CA ALA A 190 -2.34 -4.52 -16.04
C ALA A 190 -1.79 -3.47 -15.07
N TRP A 191 -0.66 -2.83 -15.40
CA TRP A 191 -0.11 -1.73 -14.60
C TRP A 191 -1.09 -0.57 -14.48
N ALA A 192 -1.68 -0.11 -15.59
CA ALA A 192 -2.67 0.97 -15.57
C ALA A 192 -3.91 0.59 -14.74
N TRP A 193 -4.41 -0.64 -14.92
CA TRP A 193 -5.57 -1.15 -14.18
C TRP A 193 -5.31 -1.21 -12.67
N ILE A 194 -4.22 -1.85 -12.26
CA ILE A 194 -3.85 -2.03 -10.85
C ILE A 194 -3.46 -0.72 -10.19
N SER A 195 -2.84 0.21 -10.92
CA SER A 195 -2.63 1.57 -10.42
C SER A 195 -3.95 2.21 -9.99
N ILE A 196 -5.07 1.93 -10.64
CA ILE A 196 -6.38 2.43 -10.20
C ILE A 196 -6.96 1.53 -9.11
N GLU A 197 -6.98 0.21 -9.34
CA GLU A 197 -7.69 -0.75 -8.48
C GLU A 197 -7.10 -0.82 -7.07
N ALA A 198 -5.78 -0.95 -6.95
CA ALA A 198 -5.06 -1.05 -5.70
C ALA A 198 -4.34 0.27 -5.38
N GLY A 199 -3.54 0.78 -6.32
CA GLY A 199 -2.70 1.96 -6.09
C GLY A 199 -3.47 3.20 -5.65
N LEU A 200 -4.51 3.60 -6.41
CA LEU A 200 -5.30 4.78 -6.08
C LEU A 200 -6.16 4.54 -4.83
N CYS A 201 -6.82 3.39 -4.74
CA CYS A 201 -7.67 3.07 -3.59
C CYS A 201 -6.87 3.10 -2.29
N GLU A 202 -5.77 2.35 -2.24
CA GLU A 202 -5.02 2.18 -1.01
C GLU A 202 -4.17 3.42 -0.69
N GLU A 203 -3.39 3.93 -1.65
CA GLU A 203 -2.48 5.04 -1.35
C GLU A 203 -3.25 6.34 -1.05
N PHE A 204 -4.42 6.55 -1.66
CA PHE A 204 -5.28 7.67 -1.27
C PHE A 204 -5.74 7.54 0.18
N PHE A 205 -6.29 6.39 0.56
CA PHE A 205 -6.79 6.20 1.92
C PHE A 205 -5.65 6.26 2.96
N TYR A 206 -4.61 5.45 2.79
CA TYR A 206 -3.56 5.30 3.80
C TYR A 206 -2.60 6.48 3.83
N ARG A 207 -2.15 6.97 2.68
CA ARG A 207 -1.15 8.05 2.65
C ARG A 207 -1.80 9.42 2.72
N VAL A 208 -2.71 9.70 1.78
CA VAL A 208 -3.28 11.04 1.65
C VAL A 208 -4.12 11.39 2.85
N LEU A 209 -5.06 10.52 3.20
CA LEU A 209 -5.95 10.73 4.33
C LEU A 209 -5.26 10.35 5.64
N LEU A 210 -5.13 9.05 5.95
CA LEU A 210 -4.78 8.58 7.28
C LEU A 210 -3.42 9.09 7.77
N GLN A 211 -2.34 8.86 7.02
CA GLN A 211 -0.99 9.23 7.43
C GLN A 211 -0.83 10.75 7.62
N SER A 212 -1.48 11.57 6.79
CA SER A 212 -1.42 13.03 6.94
C SER A 212 -2.07 13.49 8.25
N ARG A 213 -3.19 12.87 8.64
CA ARG A 213 -3.90 13.19 9.89
C ARG A 213 -3.17 12.67 11.11
N LEU A 214 -2.64 11.43 11.06
CA LEU A 214 -1.76 10.89 12.10
C LEU A 214 -0.49 11.73 12.26
N GLY A 215 0.09 12.23 11.16
CA GLY A 215 1.23 13.14 11.21
C GLY A 215 0.92 14.44 11.93
N ALA A 216 -0.25 15.01 11.70
CA ALA A 216 -0.73 16.20 12.40
C ALA A 216 -1.13 15.91 13.86
N TRP A 217 -1.64 14.72 14.18
CA TRP A 217 -1.96 14.31 15.55
C TRP A 217 -0.69 14.13 16.36
N PHE A 218 0.24 13.32 15.88
CA PHE A 218 1.47 13.01 16.59
C PHE A 218 2.47 14.16 16.61
N GLY A 219 2.33 15.14 15.71
CA GLY A 219 3.36 16.14 15.47
C GLY A 219 4.69 15.53 15.00
N SER A 220 4.67 14.29 14.49
CA SER A 220 5.85 13.50 14.15
C SER A 220 5.60 12.66 12.90
N ALA A 221 6.37 12.93 11.84
CA ALA A 221 6.28 12.18 10.60
C ALA A 221 6.78 10.73 10.72
N PRO A 222 7.92 10.44 11.39
CA PRO A 222 8.34 9.05 11.61
C PRO A 222 7.29 8.22 12.33
N LEU A 223 6.66 8.77 13.38
CA LEU A 223 5.62 8.05 14.12
C LEU A 223 4.39 7.79 13.24
N ALA A 224 3.96 8.78 12.45
CA ALA A 224 2.84 8.60 11.54
C ALA A 224 3.13 7.59 10.42
N ILE A 225 4.34 7.55 9.87
CA ILE A 225 4.76 6.56 8.86
C ILE A 225 4.74 5.16 9.48
N ALA A 226 5.38 4.98 10.64
CA ALA A 226 5.41 3.70 11.35
C ALA A 226 4.01 3.19 11.69
N THR A 227 3.18 4.03 12.31
CA THR A 227 1.79 3.66 12.66
C THR A 227 0.97 3.33 11.41
N THR A 228 1.05 4.14 10.35
CA THR A 228 0.31 3.87 9.12
C THR A 228 0.77 2.58 8.45
N ALA A 229 2.07 2.25 8.49
CA ALA A 229 2.59 1.01 7.93
C ALA A 229 2.05 -0.23 8.65
N ILE A 230 1.99 -0.21 9.99
CA ILE A 230 1.39 -1.29 10.78
C ILE A 230 -0.12 -1.39 10.52
N VAL A 231 -0.83 -0.26 10.50
CA VAL A 231 -2.28 -0.24 10.23
C VAL A 231 -2.60 -0.73 8.81
N PHE A 232 -1.80 -0.33 7.82
CA PHE A 232 -1.90 -0.82 6.45
C PHE A 232 -1.76 -2.34 6.40
N ALA A 233 -0.68 -2.88 6.99
CA ALA A 233 -0.45 -4.31 7.04
C ALA A 233 -1.61 -5.07 7.71
N LEU A 234 -2.03 -4.63 8.91
CA LEU A 234 -3.11 -5.27 9.65
C LEU A 234 -4.45 -5.23 8.92
N ALA A 235 -4.72 -4.21 8.11
CA ALA A 235 -5.96 -4.14 7.33
C ALA A 235 -6.07 -5.24 6.27
N HIS A 236 -4.96 -5.88 5.89
CA HIS A 236 -4.95 -7.03 4.99
C HIS A 236 -5.26 -8.35 5.70
N ALA A 237 -5.02 -8.43 7.01
CA ALA A 237 -5.16 -9.67 7.77
C ALA A 237 -6.57 -10.26 7.73
N PRO A 238 -7.67 -9.50 7.91
CA PRO A 238 -9.02 -10.06 7.78
C PRO A 238 -9.30 -10.63 6.40
N GLY A 239 -8.80 -9.98 5.35
CA GLY A 239 -9.02 -10.46 3.99
C GLY A 239 -8.31 -11.78 3.72
N LEU A 240 -7.07 -11.89 4.18
CA LEU A 240 -6.27 -13.11 4.09
C LEU A 240 -6.87 -14.23 4.95
N TYR A 241 -7.31 -13.93 6.17
CA TYR A 241 -7.93 -14.91 7.07
C TYR A 241 -9.30 -15.40 6.58
N LEU A 242 -10.19 -14.49 6.16
CA LEU A 242 -11.58 -14.81 5.83
C LEU A 242 -11.78 -15.35 4.40
N ARG A 243 -10.87 -15.03 3.46
CA ARG A 243 -10.99 -15.42 2.04
C ARG A 243 -9.79 -16.14 1.48
N GLY A 244 -8.70 -16.24 2.23
CA GLY A 244 -7.56 -17.07 1.85
C GLY A 244 -7.89 -18.57 1.95
N GLY A 245 -6.94 -19.40 1.53
CA GLY A 245 -7.05 -20.84 1.60
C GLY A 245 -5.69 -21.52 1.47
N PRO A 246 -5.64 -22.86 1.52
CA PRO A 246 -4.41 -23.61 1.28
C PRO A 246 -3.77 -23.18 -0.05
N GLY A 247 -2.49 -22.83 -0.03
CA GLY A 247 -1.75 -22.34 -1.19
C GLY A 247 -1.73 -20.83 -1.39
N VAL A 248 -2.45 -20.06 -0.57
CA VAL A 248 -2.27 -18.60 -0.48
C VAL A 248 -1.18 -18.29 0.53
N GLU A 249 -0.15 -17.57 0.11
CA GLU A 249 0.96 -17.21 0.99
C GLU A 249 0.47 -16.40 2.20
N GLY A 250 0.94 -16.75 3.40
CA GLY A 250 0.56 -16.09 4.65
C GLY A 250 -0.82 -16.45 5.20
N TRP A 251 -1.56 -17.35 4.54
CA TRP A 251 -2.82 -17.86 5.09
C TRP A 251 -2.56 -18.84 6.24
N SER A 252 -3.33 -18.71 7.32
CA SER A 252 -3.36 -19.64 8.45
C SER A 252 -4.76 -19.66 9.07
N GLN A 253 -5.11 -20.77 9.72
CA GLN A 253 -6.31 -20.87 10.58
C GLN A 253 -6.16 -20.10 11.89
N ASN A 254 -4.95 -19.65 12.22
CA ASN A 254 -4.67 -18.85 13.38
C ASN A 254 -4.64 -17.35 12.99
N PRO A 255 -5.61 -16.52 13.45
CA PRO A 255 -5.66 -15.11 13.09
C PRO A 255 -4.45 -14.31 13.58
N VAL A 256 -3.78 -14.74 14.66
CA VAL A 256 -2.55 -14.10 15.15
C VAL A 256 -1.40 -14.32 14.18
N GLU A 257 -1.29 -15.52 13.60
CA GLU A 257 -0.27 -15.84 12.61
C GLU A 257 -0.47 -15.05 11.32
N VAL A 258 -1.72 -14.90 10.86
CA VAL A 258 -2.06 -14.05 9.70
C VAL A 258 -1.71 -12.57 9.95
N ALA A 259 -2.03 -12.06 11.15
CA ALA A 259 -1.66 -10.70 11.54
C ALA A 259 -0.13 -10.52 11.62
N ALA A 260 0.59 -11.48 12.19
CA ALA A 260 2.05 -11.47 12.26
C ALA A 260 2.66 -11.50 10.86
N TYR A 261 2.18 -12.37 9.98
CA TYR A 261 2.61 -12.45 8.58
C TYR A 261 2.43 -11.11 7.88
N THR A 262 1.22 -10.55 7.88
CA THR A 262 0.95 -9.28 7.19
C THR A 262 1.80 -8.12 7.72
N ILE A 263 2.00 -8.02 9.05
CA ILE A 263 2.93 -7.04 9.63
C ILE A 263 4.35 -7.29 9.12
N ALA A 264 4.84 -8.52 9.22
CA ALA A 264 6.23 -8.86 8.91
C ALA A 264 6.57 -8.65 7.43
N THR A 265 5.62 -8.92 6.51
CA THR A 265 5.83 -8.90 5.06
C THR A 265 5.42 -7.58 4.39
N LEU A 266 4.29 -6.99 4.77
CA LEU A 266 3.71 -5.83 4.09
C LEU A 266 4.09 -4.48 4.72
N SER A 267 4.35 -4.43 6.03
CA SER A 267 4.69 -3.15 6.67
C SER A 267 6.01 -2.53 6.18
N PRO A 268 7.07 -3.31 5.82
CA PRO A 268 8.31 -2.72 5.30
C PRO A 268 8.14 -1.89 4.03
N ILE A 269 7.38 -2.39 3.05
CA ILE A 269 7.11 -1.62 1.83
C ILE A 269 6.23 -0.41 2.14
N ALA A 270 5.29 -0.53 3.07
CA ALA A 270 4.47 0.61 3.52
C ALA A 270 5.30 1.73 4.20
N ILE A 271 6.44 1.42 4.86
CA ILE A 271 7.39 2.42 5.35
C ILE A 271 7.99 3.23 4.19
N MET A 272 8.39 2.55 3.11
CA MET A 272 8.94 3.18 1.91
C MET A 272 7.92 4.10 1.25
N PHE A 273 6.69 3.63 1.01
CA PHE A 273 5.61 4.43 0.45
C PHE A 273 5.20 5.60 1.36
N GLY A 274 5.14 5.37 2.67
CA GLY A 274 4.87 6.42 3.65
C GLY A 274 5.94 7.52 3.63
N THR A 275 7.20 7.13 3.46
CA THR A 275 8.31 8.07 3.30
C THR A 275 8.20 8.85 1.99
N LEU A 276 7.96 8.18 0.86
CA LEU A 276 7.76 8.82 -0.44
C LEU A 276 6.62 9.84 -0.40
N TRP A 277 5.47 9.48 0.18
CA TRP A 277 4.35 10.39 0.36
C TRP A 277 4.73 11.59 1.22
N HIS A 278 5.35 11.37 2.38
CA HIS A 278 5.71 12.48 3.26
C HIS A 278 6.72 13.44 2.61
N ARG A 279 7.69 12.90 1.85
CA ARG A 279 8.74 13.66 1.13
C ARG A 279 8.24 14.44 -0.07
N THR A 280 7.24 13.90 -0.78
CA THR A 280 6.85 14.43 -2.09
C THR A 280 5.46 15.01 -2.13
N ARG A 281 4.53 14.47 -1.33
CA ARG A 281 3.07 14.69 -1.41
C ARG A 281 2.51 14.48 -2.81
N SER A 282 3.14 13.61 -3.59
CA SER A 282 2.72 13.29 -4.95
C SER A 282 1.84 12.06 -4.91
N LEU A 283 0.52 12.24 -5.09
CA LEU A 283 -0.40 11.12 -5.14
C LEU A 283 -0.07 10.23 -6.34
N VAL A 284 0.14 10.82 -7.52
CA VAL A 284 0.45 10.05 -8.73
C VAL A 284 1.71 9.20 -8.54
N LEU A 285 2.74 9.71 -7.86
CA LEU A 285 3.95 8.93 -7.60
C LEU A 285 3.65 7.64 -6.83
N VAL A 286 2.96 7.75 -5.69
CA VAL A 286 2.67 6.56 -4.87
C VAL A 286 1.67 5.64 -5.55
N VAL A 287 0.66 6.16 -6.23
CA VAL A 287 -0.31 5.35 -7.00
C VAL A 287 0.38 4.52 -8.10
N MET A 288 1.24 5.16 -8.88
CA MET A 288 1.91 4.51 -10.02
C MET A 288 2.98 3.53 -9.58
N LEU A 289 3.70 3.84 -8.49
CA LEU A 289 4.66 2.90 -7.90
C LEU A 289 3.98 1.71 -7.25
N HIS A 290 2.82 1.89 -6.61
CA HIS A 290 2.04 0.77 -6.09
C HIS A 290 1.61 -0.12 -7.25
N GLY A 291 1.08 0.45 -8.33
CA GLY A 291 0.79 -0.30 -9.55
C GLY A 291 2.00 -1.08 -10.09
N ALA A 292 3.21 -0.53 -9.98
CA ALA A 292 4.44 -1.23 -10.40
C ALA A 292 4.80 -2.44 -9.52
N VAL A 293 4.40 -2.45 -8.23
CA VAL A 293 4.59 -3.61 -7.34
C VAL A 293 3.75 -4.79 -7.84
N ASP A 294 2.52 -4.53 -8.28
CA ASP A 294 1.53 -5.58 -8.55
C ASP A 294 1.27 -5.84 -10.04
N ALA A 295 1.84 -5.03 -10.94
CA ALA A 295 1.61 -5.13 -12.39
C ALA A 295 1.96 -6.52 -12.95
N LEU A 296 3.16 -7.01 -12.65
CA LEU A 296 3.63 -8.32 -13.15
C LEU A 296 2.76 -9.47 -12.59
N PRO A 297 2.52 -9.57 -11.27
CA PRO A 297 1.59 -10.55 -10.71
C PRO A 297 0.18 -10.51 -11.29
N ALA A 298 -0.31 -9.32 -11.65
CA ALA A 298 -1.65 -9.15 -12.21
C ALA A 298 -1.74 -9.46 -13.72
N THR A 299 -0.62 -9.43 -14.45
CA THR A 299 -0.62 -9.45 -15.92
C THR A 299 -1.30 -10.68 -16.50
N ALA A 300 -0.97 -11.88 -16.01
CA ALA A 300 -1.51 -13.11 -16.59
C ALA A 300 -3.04 -13.17 -16.44
N ARG A 301 -3.54 -12.90 -15.24
CA ARG A 301 -4.98 -12.82 -14.94
C ARG A 301 -5.66 -11.72 -15.77
N PHE A 302 -5.04 -10.56 -15.90
CA PHE A 302 -5.58 -9.45 -16.68
C PHE A 302 -5.72 -9.84 -18.15
N ALA A 303 -4.69 -10.42 -18.76
CA ALA A 303 -4.75 -10.90 -20.14
C ALA A 303 -5.85 -11.94 -20.35
N THR A 304 -6.01 -12.91 -19.44
CA THR A 304 -7.09 -13.92 -19.53
C THR A 304 -8.49 -13.29 -19.43
N ILE A 305 -8.69 -12.31 -18.55
CA ILE A 305 -10.01 -11.69 -18.36
C ILE A 305 -10.40 -10.80 -19.54
N TRP A 306 -9.44 -10.05 -20.10
CA TRP A 306 -9.71 -9.02 -21.11
C TRP A 306 -9.39 -9.45 -22.55
N GLY A 307 -8.62 -10.52 -22.74
CA GLY A 307 -8.22 -11.06 -24.04
C GLY A 307 -9.26 -11.96 -24.71
N GLY A 308 -10.17 -12.56 -23.92
CA GLY A 308 -11.13 -13.57 -24.41
C GLY A 308 -10.59 -14.99 -24.34
#